data_AF-A0A9C8L928-F1
#
_entry.id   AF-A0A9C8L928-F1
#
_cell.length_a   1.000
_cell.length_b   1.000
_cell.length_c   1.000
_cell.angle_alpha   90.00
_cell.angle_beta   90.00
_cell.angle_gamma   90.00
#
_symmetry.space_group_name_H-M   'P 1'
#
loop_
_entity.id
_entity.type
_entity.pdbx_description
1 polymer ?
#
loop_
_entity_poly.entity_id
_entity_poly.type
_entity_poly.pdbx_seq_one_letter_code
_entity_poly.pdbx_strand_id
1 'polypeptide(L)'
;MLIERYRDALGKSNHGGQSLYDHIFWSVDAAFRVAQLAGVSEGAQLDVMLTATATHDVGKLDPDFQAMLEASRDGRDLPAKRVKHEARTFDYEHRDLVESDLPALRDEIRAVTGYAVDLDSVLARLDDVWAGAVTHHGLFYLSFEDWGEGAQPLIRRYWASVYPNEVRRITLVDLLVDYHPIGGLVMLGDLMASYAFEQKRDLAWAFAGVETLPQVFERLLGVAEDLEEEIGAYDPRSYGLGELLKLLASGI
;
A
#
# COMPACT_ATOMS: atom_id res chain seq x y z
N MET A 1 17.73 3.64 -10.00
CA MET A 1 16.96 4.49 -9.08
C MET A 1 15.54 3.93 -8.99
N LEU A 2 14.92 3.95 -7.82
CA LEU A 2 13.59 3.39 -7.54
C LEU A 2 12.51 4.01 -8.42
N ILE A 3 12.50 5.33 -8.55
CA ILE A 3 11.48 6.06 -9.34
C ILE A 3 11.47 5.61 -10.80
N GLU A 4 12.63 5.38 -11.40
CA GLU A 4 12.72 4.86 -12.77
C GLU A 4 12.14 3.44 -12.87
N ARG A 5 12.44 2.58 -11.90
CA ARG A 5 11.84 1.23 -11.84
C ARG A 5 10.32 1.28 -11.70
N TYR A 6 9.80 2.22 -10.93
CA TYR A 6 8.35 2.45 -10.86
C TYR A 6 7.76 2.91 -12.20
N ARG A 7 8.47 3.74 -12.96
CA ARG A 7 8.00 4.19 -14.28
C ARG A 7 7.99 3.07 -15.31
N ASP A 8 8.97 2.17 -15.24
CA ASP A 8 9.14 1.08 -16.20
C ASP A 8 8.25 -0.14 -15.90
N ALA A 9 7.86 -0.34 -14.65
CA ALA A 9 7.02 -1.47 -14.22
C ALA A 9 5.52 -1.19 -14.35
N LEU A 10 4.73 -2.27 -14.48
CA LEU A 10 3.27 -2.21 -14.38
C LEU A 10 2.83 -2.17 -12.91
N GLY A 11 1.91 -1.27 -12.58
CA GLY A 11 1.18 -1.22 -11.31
C GLY A 11 -0.16 -1.92 -11.38
N LYS A 12 -0.83 -1.84 -12.53
CA LYS A 12 -2.13 -2.46 -12.85
C LYS A 12 -2.10 -3.07 -14.25
N SER A 13 -2.88 -4.12 -14.46
CA SER A 13 -2.98 -4.83 -15.76
C SER A 13 -4.21 -4.46 -16.58
N ASN A 14 -5.26 -3.92 -15.96
CA ASN A 14 -6.51 -3.60 -16.65
C ASN A 14 -6.36 -2.41 -17.60
N HIS A 15 -7.31 -2.29 -18.54
CA HIS A 15 -7.44 -1.14 -19.43
C HIS A 15 -6.17 -0.82 -20.27
N GLY A 16 -5.33 -1.82 -20.53
CA GLY A 16 -4.05 -1.64 -21.23
C GLY A 16 -2.85 -1.39 -20.30
N GLY A 17 -3.09 -1.35 -18.99
CA GLY A 17 -2.09 -1.22 -17.95
C GLY A 17 -1.97 0.21 -17.40
N GLN A 18 -1.49 0.31 -16.17
CA GLN A 18 -1.03 1.55 -15.54
C GLN A 18 0.41 1.35 -15.10
N SER A 19 1.27 2.37 -15.24
CA SER A 19 2.61 2.30 -14.67
C SER A 19 2.53 2.20 -13.14
N LEU A 20 3.50 1.53 -12.53
CA LEU A 20 3.59 1.43 -11.07
C LEU A 20 3.76 2.82 -10.44
N TYR A 21 4.50 3.70 -11.12
CA TYR A 21 4.65 5.10 -10.74
C TYR A 21 3.30 5.81 -10.63
N ASP A 22 2.47 5.77 -11.69
CA ASP A 22 1.21 6.51 -11.70
C ASP A 22 0.26 5.99 -10.61
N HIS A 23 0.22 4.66 -10.43
CA HIS A 23 -0.58 4.06 -9.38
C HIS A 23 -0.12 4.53 -7.99
N ILE A 24 1.17 4.40 -7.68
CA ILE A 24 1.72 4.78 -6.37
C ILE A 24 1.44 6.25 -6.05
N PHE A 25 1.67 7.16 -6.98
CA PHE A 25 1.52 8.58 -6.70
C PHE A 25 0.07 9.06 -6.77
N TRP A 26 -0.82 8.34 -7.44
CA TRP A 26 -2.26 8.48 -7.21
C TRP A 26 -2.64 8.02 -5.80
N SER A 27 -2.11 6.89 -5.33
CA SER A 27 -2.36 6.41 -3.97
C SER A 27 -1.86 7.39 -2.91
N VAL A 28 -0.71 8.04 -3.13
CA VAL A 28 -0.17 9.09 -2.25
C VAL A 28 -1.07 10.33 -2.20
N ASP A 29 -1.50 10.89 -3.35
CA ASP A 29 -2.43 12.03 -3.36
C ASP A 29 -3.76 11.65 -2.67
N ALA A 30 -4.27 10.45 -2.96
CA ALA A 30 -5.47 9.94 -2.34
C ALA A 30 -5.31 9.82 -0.81
N ALA A 31 -4.25 9.19 -0.33
CA ALA A 31 -3.98 9.03 1.09
C ALA A 31 -3.86 10.38 1.80
N PHE A 32 -3.21 11.36 1.18
CA PHE A 32 -3.11 12.73 1.72
C PHE A 32 -4.49 13.41 1.84
N ARG A 33 -5.34 13.32 0.82
CA ARG A 33 -6.71 13.85 0.88
C ARG A 33 -7.53 13.17 1.97
N VAL A 34 -7.43 11.85 2.09
CA VAL A 34 -8.15 11.11 3.13
C VAL A 34 -7.63 11.49 4.52
N ALA A 35 -6.32 11.72 4.69
CA ALA A 35 -5.75 12.25 5.92
C ALA A 35 -6.31 13.64 6.29
N GLN A 36 -6.48 14.52 5.31
CA GLN A 36 -7.11 15.83 5.53
C GLN A 36 -8.57 15.68 5.97
N LEU A 37 -9.34 14.78 5.34
CA LEU A 37 -10.71 14.47 5.73
C LEU A 37 -10.81 13.86 7.13
N ALA A 38 -9.77 13.14 7.55
CA ALA A 38 -9.64 12.55 8.87
C ALA A 38 -9.11 13.54 9.93
N GLY A 39 -8.80 14.79 9.56
CA GLY A 39 -8.25 15.80 10.48
C GLY A 39 -6.83 15.50 10.96
N VAL A 40 -6.07 14.69 10.22
CA VAL A 40 -4.68 14.35 10.55
C VAL A 40 -3.82 15.61 10.45
N SER A 41 -3.12 15.91 11.54
CA SER A 41 -2.18 17.04 11.58
C SER A 41 -0.84 16.69 10.92
N GLU A 42 -0.13 17.72 10.45
CA GLU A 42 1.23 17.56 9.94
C GLU A 42 2.18 17.03 11.03
N GLY A 43 3.18 16.25 10.60
CA GLY A 43 4.26 15.75 11.45
C GLY A 43 4.54 14.26 11.21
N ALA A 44 5.33 13.69 12.11
CA ALA A 44 5.95 12.38 11.93
C ALA A 44 4.98 11.24 11.54
N GLN A 45 3.73 11.27 12.02
CA GLN A 45 2.76 10.23 11.64
C GLN A 45 2.31 10.37 10.18
N LEU A 46 2.10 11.61 9.71
CA LEU A 46 1.76 11.89 8.31
C LEU A 46 2.97 11.59 7.40
N ASP A 47 4.17 11.96 7.82
CA ASP A 47 5.43 11.66 7.13
C ASP A 47 5.60 10.16 6.87
N VAL A 48 5.43 9.35 7.93
CA VAL A 48 5.51 7.89 7.85
C VAL A 48 4.43 7.33 6.95
N MET A 49 3.19 7.80 7.07
CA MET A 49 2.08 7.27 6.27
C MET A 49 2.22 7.56 4.77
N LEU A 50 2.60 8.79 4.40
CA LEU A 50 2.81 9.13 3.00
C LEU A 50 3.99 8.36 2.41
N THR A 51 5.06 8.18 3.19
CA THR A 51 6.20 7.35 2.78
C THR A 51 5.84 5.87 2.67
N ALA A 52 5.04 5.34 3.59
CA ALA A 52 4.50 3.98 3.53
C ALA A 52 3.64 3.79 2.27
N THR A 53 2.80 4.77 1.96
CA THR A 53 1.98 4.78 0.74
C THR A 53 2.84 4.85 -0.52
N ALA A 54 3.94 5.62 -0.51
CA ALA A 54 4.88 5.65 -1.63
C ALA A 54 5.69 4.34 -1.80
N THR A 55 5.65 3.46 -0.79
CA THR A 55 6.42 2.20 -0.71
C THR A 55 5.55 0.95 -0.83
N HIS A 56 4.22 1.05 -0.66
CA HIS A 56 3.33 -0.10 -0.44
C HIS A 56 3.43 -1.20 -1.51
N ASP A 57 3.64 -0.78 -2.76
CA ASP A 57 3.71 -1.66 -3.92
C ASP A 57 5.13 -1.93 -4.41
N VAL A 58 6.19 -1.62 -3.65
CA VAL A 58 7.57 -1.88 -4.08
C VAL A 58 7.79 -3.36 -4.43
N GLY A 59 7.11 -4.28 -3.74
CA GLY A 59 7.15 -5.70 -4.04
C GLY A 59 6.57 -6.07 -5.42
N LYS A 60 5.83 -5.18 -6.09
CA LYS A 60 5.39 -5.39 -7.47
C LYS A 60 6.57 -5.36 -8.46
N LEU A 61 7.73 -4.83 -8.08
CA LEU A 61 8.97 -4.92 -8.87
C LEU A 61 9.51 -6.36 -8.96
N ASP A 62 8.96 -7.30 -8.19
CA ASP A 62 9.26 -8.71 -8.32
C ASP A 62 8.97 -9.22 -9.76
N PRO A 63 9.92 -9.92 -10.40
CA PRO A 63 9.75 -10.42 -11.76
C PRO A 63 8.59 -11.41 -11.95
N ASP A 64 8.30 -12.26 -10.96
CA ASP A 64 7.18 -13.19 -11.04
C ASP A 64 5.84 -12.44 -10.95
N PHE A 65 5.78 -11.38 -10.14
CA PHE A 65 4.61 -10.51 -10.05
C PHE A 65 4.40 -9.71 -11.33
N GLN A 66 5.45 -9.12 -11.91
CA GLN A 66 5.36 -8.44 -13.21
C GLN A 66 4.90 -9.38 -14.31
N ALA A 67 5.42 -10.61 -14.34
CA ALA A 67 4.98 -11.62 -15.31
C ALA A 67 3.48 -11.96 -15.18
N MET A 68 2.92 -11.94 -13.96
CA MET A 68 1.48 -12.09 -13.74
C MET A 68 0.70 -10.89 -14.28
N LEU A 69 1.12 -9.66 -14.01
CA LEU A 69 0.46 -8.45 -14.52
C LEU A 69 0.50 -8.38 -16.06
N GLU A 70 1.64 -8.68 -16.67
CA GLU A 70 1.79 -8.74 -18.13
C GLU A 70 0.90 -9.81 -18.74
N ALA A 71 0.86 -11.01 -18.17
CA ALA A 71 0.00 -12.08 -18.64
C ALA A 71 -1.48 -11.67 -18.57
N SER A 72 -1.91 -11.07 -17.45
CA SER A 72 -3.28 -10.57 -17.28
C SER A 72 -3.61 -9.46 -18.28
N ARG A 73 -2.72 -8.47 -18.48
CA ARG A 73 -2.90 -7.37 -19.44
C ARG A 73 -3.05 -7.89 -20.86
N ASP A 74 -2.25 -8.88 -21.23
CA ASP A 74 -2.20 -9.44 -22.57
C ASP A 74 -3.27 -10.53 -22.82
N GLY A 75 -4.09 -10.86 -21.81
CA GLY A 75 -5.09 -11.93 -21.90
C GLY A 75 -4.50 -13.34 -22.03
N ARG A 76 -3.29 -13.54 -21.50
CA ARG A 76 -2.57 -14.84 -21.47
C ARG A 76 -2.85 -15.58 -20.17
N ASP A 77 -2.64 -16.90 -20.19
CA ASP A 77 -2.67 -17.70 -18.96
C ASP A 77 -1.65 -17.19 -17.95
N LEU A 78 -2.08 -17.08 -16.70
CA LEU A 78 -1.19 -16.68 -15.60
C LEU A 78 -0.06 -17.71 -15.41
N PRO A 79 1.15 -17.28 -15.02
CA PRO A 79 2.22 -18.18 -14.63
C PRO A 79 1.78 -19.20 -13.56
N ALA A 80 2.37 -20.40 -13.60
CA ALA A 80 2.07 -21.46 -12.63
C ALA A 80 2.42 -21.05 -11.20
N LYS A 81 3.50 -20.28 -11.02
CA LYS A 81 3.88 -19.70 -9.73
C LYS A 81 3.14 -18.37 -9.57
N ARG A 82 2.33 -18.26 -8.51
CA ARG A 82 1.61 -17.03 -8.15
C ARG A 82 2.15 -16.46 -6.85
N VAL A 83 2.66 -15.24 -6.90
CA VAL A 83 3.20 -14.51 -5.74
C VAL A 83 2.23 -13.43 -5.27
N LYS A 84 2.49 -12.87 -4.09
CA LYS A 84 1.76 -11.74 -3.48
C LYS A 84 2.80 -10.63 -3.34
N HIS A 85 2.58 -9.43 -3.88
CA HIS A 85 3.64 -8.42 -3.90
C HIS A 85 4.05 -7.96 -2.50
N GLU A 86 3.12 -7.93 -1.55
CA GLU A 86 3.41 -7.58 -0.15
C GLU A 86 4.35 -8.59 0.50
N ALA A 87 4.31 -9.85 0.05
CA ALA A 87 5.24 -10.89 0.48
C ALA A 87 6.63 -10.76 -0.16
N ARG A 88 6.77 -9.90 -1.18
CA ARG A 88 8.02 -9.64 -1.92
C ARG A 88 8.65 -8.29 -1.58
N THR A 89 8.09 -7.56 -0.61
CA THR A 89 8.56 -6.23 -0.20
C THR A 89 10.03 -6.21 0.20
N PHE A 90 10.53 -7.26 0.86
CA PHE A 90 11.95 -7.39 1.25
C PHE A 90 12.79 -8.30 0.35
N ASP A 91 12.24 -8.79 -0.75
CA ASP A 91 13.02 -9.60 -1.68
C ASP A 91 13.96 -8.73 -2.53
N TYR A 92 14.98 -9.37 -3.12
CA TYR A 92 16.00 -8.72 -3.94
C TYR A 92 16.67 -7.56 -3.19
N GLU A 93 16.78 -6.40 -3.84
CA GLU A 93 17.37 -5.17 -3.31
C GLU A 93 16.29 -4.11 -3.01
N HIS A 94 15.00 -4.50 -2.90
CA HIS A 94 13.90 -3.54 -2.75
C HIS A 94 14.07 -2.66 -1.51
N ARG A 95 14.53 -3.24 -0.39
CA ARG A 95 14.83 -2.50 0.83
C ARG A 95 15.88 -1.43 0.60
N ASP A 96 17.03 -1.83 0.05
CA ASP A 96 18.16 -0.94 -0.19
C ASP A 96 17.78 0.18 -1.17
N LEU A 97 16.99 -0.14 -2.21
CA LEU A 97 16.48 0.83 -3.18
C LEU A 97 15.57 1.88 -2.54
N VAL A 98 14.65 1.48 -1.65
CA VAL A 98 13.76 2.42 -0.96
C VAL A 98 14.55 3.29 0.01
N GLU A 99 15.40 2.68 0.83
CA GLU A 99 16.20 3.40 1.83
C GLU A 99 17.17 4.39 1.17
N SER A 100 17.78 4.03 0.04
CA SER A 100 18.68 4.94 -0.70
C SER A 100 17.94 6.08 -1.41
N ASP A 101 16.71 5.86 -1.84
CA ASP A 101 15.93 6.80 -2.66
C ASP A 101 14.85 7.54 -1.86
N LEU A 102 14.87 7.49 -0.52
CA LEU A 102 13.98 8.29 0.34
C LEU A 102 13.93 9.78 -0.05
N PRO A 103 15.05 10.46 -0.38
CA PRO A 103 14.98 11.85 -0.85
C PRO A 103 14.18 12.02 -2.15
N ALA A 104 14.30 11.06 -3.09
CA ALA A 104 13.54 11.09 -4.34
C ALA A 104 12.05 10.82 -4.09
N LEU A 105 11.71 9.88 -3.19
CA LEU A 105 10.33 9.64 -2.77
C LEU A 105 9.71 10.88 -2.12
N ARG A 106 10.44 11.56 -1.23
CA ARG A 106 9.99 12.84 -0.63
C ARG A 106 9.68 13.88 -1.70
N ASP A 107 10.56 14.02 -2.68
CA ASP A 107 10.40 15.04 -3.73
C ASP A 107 9.17 14.74 -4.60
N GLU A 108 8.91 13.47 -4.92
CA GLU A 108 7.69 13.06 -5.65
C GLU A 108 6.42 13.21 -4.79
N ILE A 109 6.46 12.82 -3.50
CA ILE A 109 5.35 13.06 -2.55
C ILE A 109 5.00 14.54 -2.50
N ARG A 110 6.02 15.41 -2.40
CA ARG A 110 5.83 16.86 -2.40
C ARG A 110 5.26 17.36 -3.71
N ALA A 111 5.67 16.79 -4.85
CA ALA A 111 5.14 17.18 -6.15
C ALA A 111 3.64 16.91 -6.28
N VAL A 112 3.14 15.79 -5.74
CA VAL A 112 1.71 15.43 -5.85
C VAL A 112 0.83 15.98 -4.73
N THR A 113 1.37 16.20 -3.53
CA THR A 113 0.57 16.66 -2.36
C THR A 113 0.82 18.12 -1.97
N GLY A 114 1.95 18.69 -2.37
CA GLY A 114 2.46 19.95 -1.83
C GLY A 114 3.08 19.84 -0.43
N TYR A 115 2.95 18.70 0.26
CA TYR A 115 3.48 18.47 1.60
C TYR A 115 4.95 18.03 1.55
N ALA A 116 5.77 18.62 2.41
CA ALA A 116 7.20 18.31 2.47
C ALA A 116 7.48 17.34 3.63
N VAL A 117 7.70 16.07 3.29
CA VAL A 117 8.01 15.03 4.28
C VAL A 117 9.33 15.30 4.98
N ASP A 118 9.33 15.21 6.32
CA ASP A 118 10.55 15.23 7.12
C ASP A 118 11.22 13.85 7.16
N LEU A 119 12.39 13.74 6.53
CA LEU A 119 13.12 12.48 6.44
C LEU A 119 13.68 12.02 7.79
N ASP A 120 13.97 12.92 8.72
CA ASP A 120 14.47 12.52 10.04
C ASP A 120 13.36 11.78 10.82
N SER A 121 12.13 12.26 10.71
CA SER A 121 10.94 11.60 11.25
C SER A 121 10.69 10.23 10.61
N VAL A 122 10.89 10.11 9.30
CA VAL A 122 10.77 8.82 8.57
C VAL A 122 11.85 7.83 9.00
N LEU A 123 13.12 8.26 9.04
CA LEU A 123 14.26 7.40 9.41
C LEU A 123 14.14 6.88 10.84
N ALA A 124 13.61 7.69 11.76
CA ALA A 124 13.35 7.27 13.13
C ALA A 124 12.26 6.18 13.25
N ARG A 125 11.44 5.99 12.21
CA ARG A 125 10.24 5.12 12.21
C ARG A 125 10.14 4.24 10.96
N LEU A 126 11.29 3.84 10.42
CA LEU A 126 11.34 3.10 9.16
C LEU A 126 10.60 1.74 9.23
N ASP A 127 10.60 1.09 10.39
CA ASP A 127 9.81 -0.13 10.62
C ASP A 127 8.31 0.09 10.41
N ASP A 128 7.79 1.27 10.77
CA ASP A 128 6.39 1.61 10.60
C ASP A 128 6.05 1.88 9.12
N VAL A 129 7.00 2.46 8.37
CA VAL A 129 6.91 2.61 6.91
C VAL A 129 6.78 1.23 6.25
N TRP A 130 7.67 0.31 6.62
CA TRP A 130 7.65 -1.05 6.11
C TRP A 130 6.41 -1.82 6.54
N ALA A 131 5.97 -1.66 7.79
CA ALA A 131 4.74 -2.27 8.27
C ALA A 131 3.54 -1.81 7.45
N GLY A 132 3.39 -0.50 7.22
CA GLY A 132 2.32 0.04 6.38
C GLY A 132 2.36 -0.53 4.96
N ALA A 133 3.55 -0.68 4.38
CA ALA A 133 3.72 -1.29 3.07
C ALA A 133 3.37 -2.78 3.04
N VAL A 134 3.65 -3.54 4.11
CA VAL A 134 3.34 -4.98 4.18
C VAL A 134 1.87 -5.24 4.50
N THR A 135 1.24 -4.38 5.31
CA THR A 135 -0.10 -4.64 5.87
C THR A 135 -1.25 -4.05 5.04
N HIS A 136 -0.99 -3.30 3.96
CA HIS A 136 -2.02 -2.51 3.27
C HIS A 136 -3.21 -3.33 2.71
N HIS A 137 -3.02 -4.63 2.46
CA HIS A 137 -4.12 -5.54 2.08
C HIS A 137 -4.71 -6.35 3.25
N GLY A 138 -4.25 -6.12 4.49
CA GLY A 138 -4.76 -6.75 5.72
C GLY A 138 -4.41 -8.24 5.93
N LEU A 139 -3.69 -8.86 4.99
CA LEU A 139 -3.33 -10.29 5.07
C LEU A 139 -2.02 -10.55 5.83
N PHE A 140 -1.05 -9.66 5.64
CA PHE A 140 0.31 -9.83 6.15
C PHE A 140 0.58 -8.92 7.33
N TYR A 141 1.64 -9.23 8.06
CA TYR A 141 2.20 -8.39 9.10
C TYR A 141 3.72 -8.48 9.09
N LEU A 142 4.36 -7.47 9.68
CA LEU A 142 5.81 -7.40 9.81
C LEU A 142 6.23 -8.05 11.12
N SER A 143 6.86 -9.21 11.04
CA SER A 143 7.46 -9.93 12.16
C SER A 143 8.93 -9.55 12.27
N PHE A 144 9.47 -9.48 13.48
CA PHE A 144 10.91 -9.35 13.71
C PHE A 144 11.38 -10.60 14.44
N GLU A 145 12.21 -11.39 13.78
CA GLU A 145 12.65 -12.68 14.30
C GLU A 145 14.17 -12.71 14.48
N ASP A 146 14.61 -13.25 15.61
CA ASP A 146 16.03 -13.42 15.93
C ASP A 146 16.44 -14.87 15.78
N TRP A 147 17.29 -15.13 14.79
CA TRP A 147 17.84 -16.44 14.48
C TRP A 147 19.30 -16.60 14.95
N GLY A 148 19.77 -15.70 15.84
CA GLY A 148 21.13 -15.67 16.38
C GLY A 148 22.01 -14.54 15.83
N GLU A 149 21.48 -13.71 14.92
CA GLU A 149 22.17 -12.58 14.29
C GLU A 149 21.46 -11.24 14.56
N GLY A 150 20.57 -11.23 15.56
CA GLY A 150 19.70 -10.10 15.85
C GLY A 150 18.37 -10.17 15.10
N ALA A 151 17.44 -9.33 15.53
CA ALA A 151 16.08 -9.32 15.00
C ALA A 151 16.05 -8.81 13.56
N GLN A 152 15.58 -9.65 12.63
CA GLN A 152 15.44 -9.33 11.22
C GLN A 152 13.95 -9.23 10.83
N PRO A 153 13.57 -8.29 9.93
CA PRO A 153 12.21 -8.20 9.46
C PRO A 153 11.86 -9.39 8.57
N LEU A 154 10.71 -10.01 8.83
CA LEU A 154 10.13 -11.10 8.06
C LEU A 154 8.64 -10.84 7.84
N ILE A 155 8.17 -11.13 6.63
CA ILE A 155 6.75 -11.01 6.30
C ILE A 155 6.05 -12.31 6.68
N ARG A 156 5.08 -12.22 7.58
CA ARG A 156 4.29 -13.37 8.04
C ARG A 156 2.81 -13.20 7.68
N ARG A 157 2.11 -14.33 7.61
CA ARG A 157 0.65 -14.40 7.50
C ARG A 157 0.06 -14.82 8.84
N TYR A 158 -1.23 -14.53 9.02
CA TYR A 158 -2.02 -14.93 10.20
C TYR A 158 -1.44 -14.37 11.50
N TRP A 159 -1.74 -13.11 11.80
CA TRP A 159 -1.25 -12.39 12.98
C TRP A 159 -1.65 -13.03 14.32
N ALA A 160 -2.56 -14.00 14.34
CA ALA A 160 -2.88 -14.79 15.54
C ALA A 160 -1.90 -15.95 15.81
N SER A 161 -0.99 -16.26 14.88
CA SER A 161 0.03 -17.30 15.05
C SER A 161 1.29 -16.75 15.73
N VAL A 162 1.88 -17.52 16.64
CA VAL A 162 3.13 -17.16 17.34
C VAL A 162 4.29 -17.99 16.78
N TYR A 163 5.37 -17.32 16.39
CA TYR A 163 6.58 -17.96 15.87
C TYR A 163 7.65 -18.00 16.97
N PRO A 164 8.35 -19.15 17.19
CA PRO A 164 9.27 -19.31 18.32
C PRO A 164 10.41 -18.29 18.41
N ASN A 165 10.86 -17.79 17.26
CA ASN A 165 11.99 -16.86 17.17
C ASN A 165 11.54 -15.40 17.05
N GLU A 166 10.23 -15.14 17.05
CA GLU A 166 9.73 -13.79 16.97
C GLU A 166 9.91 -13.05 18.30
N VAL A 167 10.54 -11.88 18.23
CA VAL A 167 10.79 -11.01 19.38
C VAL A 167 9.82 -9.84 19.45
N ARG A 168 9.28 -9.40 18.31
CA ARG A 168 8.20 -8.40 18.21
C ARG A 168 7.53 -8.50 16.83
N ARG A 169 6.37 -7.87 16.69
CA ARG A 169 5.66 -7.75 15.40
C ARG A 169 4.95 -6.39 15.31
N ILE A 170 4.61 -5.99 14.10
CA ILE A 170 3.73 -4.86 13.77
C ILE A 170 2.67 -5.37 12.81
N THR A 171 1.41 -5.32 13.23
CA THR A 171 0.24 -5.78 12.48
C THR A 171 -0.61 -4.60 12.01
N LEU A 172 -1.55 -4.86 11.09
CA LEU A 172 -2.55 -3.85 10.73
C LEU A 172 -3.31 -3.34 11.96
N VAL A 173 -3.58 -4.19 12.96
CA VAL A 173 -4.26 -3.79 14.20
C VAL A 173 -3.41 -2.81 15.00
N ASP A 174 -2.11 -3.08 15.14
CA ASP A 174 -1.19 -2.19 15.85
C ASP A 174 -1.13 -0.83 15.15
N LEU A 175 -1.02 -0.82 13.83
CA LEU A 175 -1.08 0.42 13.04
C LEU A 175 -2.44 1.11 13.18
N LEU A 176 -3.55 0.38 13.23
CA LEU A 176 -4.86 0.98 13.47
C LEU A 176 -5.02 1.58 14.87
N VAL A 177 -4.23 1.16 15.86
CA VAL A 177 -4.26 1.69 17.24
C VAL A 177 -3.25 2.82 17.42
N ASP A 178 -1.99 2.59 17.09
CA ASP A 178 -0.88 3.54 17.28
C ASP A 178 -0.91 4.68 16.25
N TYR A 179 -1.52 4.40 15.10
CA TYR A 179 -1.74 5.34 14.03
C TYR A 179 -3.23 5.51 13.76
N HIS A 180 -4.16 5.35 14.72
CA HIS A 180 -5.55 5.73 14.44
C HIS A 180 -5.63 7.24 14.15
N PRO A 181 -6.24 7.70 13.03
CA PRO A 181 -6.87 6.95 11.92
C PRO A 181 -5.92 6.60 10.73
N ILE A 182 -4.72 7.17 10.73
CA ILE A 182 -3.60 7.09 9.78
C ILE A 182 -3.23 5.67 9.28
N GLY A 183 -3.25 4.64 10.12
CA GLY A 183 -2.82 3.28 9.74
C GLY A 183 -3.69 2.63 8.66
N GLY A 184 -4.99 2.97 8.62
CA GLY A 184 -5.90 2.54 7.56
C GLY A 184 -5.82 3.41 6.30
N LEU A 185 -5.16 4.57 6.37
CA LEU A 185 -5.18 5.55 5.28
C LEU A 185 -4.30 5.16 4.10
N VAL A 186 -3.24 4.36 4.33
CA VAL A 186 -2.45 3.76 3.24
C VAL A 186 -3.37 2.93 2.34
N MET A 187 -4.20 2.08 2.95
CA MET A 187 -5.15 1.25 2.23
C MET A 187 -6.26 2.09 1.58
N LEU A 188 -6.80 3.10 2.26
CA LEU A 188 -7.80 3.99 1.64
C LEU A 188 -7.23 4.75 0.44
N GLY A 189 -5.97 5.17 0.50
CA GLY A 189 -5.27 5.80 -0.62
C GLY A 189 -5.16 4.86 -1.82
N ASP A 190 -4.65 3.65 -1.60
CA ASP A 190 -4.56 2.60 -2.61
C ASP A 190 -5.92 2.26 -3.25
N LEU A 191 -6.95 2.07 -2.43
CA LEU A 191 -8.30 1.74 -2.90
C LEU A 191 -8.94 2.88 -3.71
N MET A 192 -8.76 4.13 -3.29
CA MET A 192 -9.30 5.28 -4.02
C MET A 192 -8.59 5.49 -5.37
N ALA A 193 -7.27 5.28 -5.42
CA ALA A 193 -6.51 5.30 -6.67
C ALA A 193 -6.94 4.17 -7.62
N SER A 194 -7.09 2.96 -7.08
CA SER A 194 -7.59 1.80 -7.81
C SER A 194 -9.01 2.05 -8.34
N TYR A 195 -9.90 2.61 -7.52
CA TYR A 195 -11.25 2.97 -7.93
C TYR A 195 -11.26 3.97 -9.09
N ALA A 196 -10.48 5.04 -9.02
CA ALA A 196 -10.36 6.01 -10.12
C ALA A 196 -9.93 5.34 -11.42
N PHE A 197 -8.88 4.51 -11.34
CA PHE A 197 -8.32 3.80 -12.48
C PHE A 197 -9.33 2.85 -13.12
N GLU A 198 -10.04 2.06 -12.31
CA GLU A 198 -11.02 1.10 -12.83
C GLU A 198 -12.20 1.76 -13.53
N GLN A 199 -12.58 2.95 -13.07
CA GLN A 199 -13.63 3.75 -13.72
C GLN A 199 -13.13 4.48 -14.98
N LYS A 200 -11.84 4.32 -15.34
CA LYS A 200 -11.17 5.03 -16.43
C LYS A 200 -11.28 6.54 -16.27
N ARG A 201 -11.17 7.01 -15.04
CA ARG A 201 -11.24 8.41 -14.65
C ARG A 201 -9.95 8.82 -13.93
N ASP A 202 -9.79 10.12 -13.74
CA ASP A 202 -8.72 10.65 -12.90
C ASP A 202 -9.07 10.55 -11.41
N LEU A 203 -8.07 10.73 -10.56
CA LEU A 203 -8.26 10.71 -9.12
C LEU A 203 -9.19 11.84 -8.63
N ALA A 204 -9.22 12.97 -9.32
CA ALA A 204 -10.10 14.09 -8.99
C ALA A 204 -11.58 13.68 -9.05
N TRP A 205 -11.98 12.88 -10.04
CA TRP A 205 -13.33 12.33 -10.14
C TRP A 205 -13.69 11.41 -8.96
N ALA A 206 -12.73 10.60 -8.47
CA ALA A 206 -12.96 9.72 -7.34
C ALA A 206 -13.28 10.49 -6.04
N PHE A 207 -12.79 11.73 -5.90
CA PHE A 207 -13.10 12.61 -4.77
C PHE A 207 -14.19 13.64 -5.05
N ALA A 208 -14.79 13.66 -6.25
CA ALA A 208 -15.82 14.64 -6.58
C ALA A 208 -17.04 14.49 -5.66
N GLY A 209 -17.34 15.54 -4.87
CA GLY A 209 -18.43 15.56 -3.91
C GLY A 209 -18.16 14.83 -2.59
N VAL A 210 -16.91 14.42 -2.34
CA VAL A 210 -16.48 13.85 -1.06
C VAL A 210 -15.97 14.98 -0.17
N GLU A 211 -16.67 15.25 0.92
CA GLU A 211 -16.35 16.31 1.89
C GLU A 211 -15.98 15.75 3.26
N THR A 212 -16.22 14.46 3.50
CA THR A 212 -16.02 13.80 4.79
C THR A 212 -15.45 12.39 4.62
N LEU A 213 -14.74 11.90 5.65
CA LEU A 213 -14.19 10.55 5.65
C LEU A 213 -15.26 9.44 5.49
N PRO A 214 -16.44 9.51 6.15
CA PRO A 214 -17.52 8.53 5.91
C PRO A 214 -17.94 8.40 4.45
N GLN A 215 -17.96 9.50 3.69
CA GLN A 215 -18.29 9.47 2.25
C GLN A 215 -17.23 8.73 1.41
N VAL A 216 -15.96 8.70 1.85
CA VAL A 216 -14.92 7.85 1.25
C VAL A 216 -15.30 6.38 1.43
N PHE A 217 -15.67 5.98 2.65
CA PHE A 217 -16.10 4.61 2.94
C PHE A 217 -17.36 4.23 2.17
N GLU A 218 -18.39 5.08 2.12
CA GLU A 218 -19.61 4.82 1.36
C GLU A 218 -19.31 4.57 -0.12
N ARG A 219 -18.43 5.38 -0.72
CA ARG A 219 -18.01 5.24 -2.11
C ARG A 219 -17.27 3.92 -2.35
N LEU A 220 -16.26 3.61 -1.52
CA LEU A 220 -15.50 2.37 -1.64
C LEU A 220 -16.35 1.13 -1.38
N LEU A 221 -17.25 1.16 -0.39
CA LEU A 221 -18.21 0.07 -0.13
C LEU A 221 -19.16 -0.15 -1.31
N GLY A 222 -19.57 0.93 -1.99
CA GLY A 222 -20.43 0.85 -3.17
C GLY A 222 -19.79 0.17 -4.38
N VAL A 223 -18.47 0.01 -4.39
CA VAL A 223 -17.71 -0.63 -5.49
C VAL A 223 -16.79 -1.76 -5.03
N ALA A 224 -16.93 -2.20 -3.78
CA ALA A 224 -16.03 -3.19 -3.18
C ALA A 224 -16.05 -4.53 -3.95
N GLU A 225 -17.22 -4.96 -4.43
CA GLU A 225 -17.35 -6.19 -5.22
C GLU A 225 -16.58 -6.10 -6.55
N ASP A 226 -16.73 -4.99 -7.28
CA ASP A 226 -16.02 -4.77 -8.55
C ASP A 226 -14.49 -4.74 -8.35
N LEU A 227 -14.01 -4.10 -7.27
CA LEU A 227 -12.59 -4.06 -6.91
C LEU A 227 -12.06 -5.44 -6.49
N GLU A 228 -12.85 -6.23 -5.76
CA GLU A 228 -12.46 -7.61 -5.42
C GLU A 228 -12.38 -8.51 -6.65
N GLU A 229 -13.33 -8.40 -7.58
CA GLU A 229 -13.29 -9.16 -8.84
C GLU A 229 -12.04 -8.82 -9.66
N GLU A 230 -11.65 -7.53 -9.69
CA GLU A 230 -10.44 -7.05 -10.35
C GLU A 230 -9.16 -7.68 -9.77
N ILE A 231 -8.98 -7.56 -8.46
CA ILE A 231 -7.82 -8.13 -7.77
C ILE A 231 -7.84 -9.66 -7.93
N GLY A 232 -9.03 -10.27 -7.89
CA GLY A 232 -9.25 -11.70 -8.09
C GLY A 232 -8.75 -12.22 -9.44
N ALA A 233 -8.72 -11.39 -10.48
CA ALA A 233 -8.31 -11.78 -11.83
C ALA A 233 -6.86 -12.27 -11.89
N TYR A 234 -5.94 -11.63 -11.17
CA TYR A 234 -4.55 -12.06 -11.03
C TYR A 234 -4.24 -12.69 -9.67
N ASP A 235 -5.08 -12.48 -8.67
CA ASP A 235 -4.87 -12.96 -7.31
C ASP A 235 -6.17 -13.38 -6.59
N PRO A 236 -6.68 -14.61 -6.86
CA PRO A 236 -7.97 -15.10 -6.37
C PRO A 236 -8.02 -15.36 -4.86
N ARG A 237 -6.96 -15.01 -4.11
CA ARG A 237 -6.86 -15.17 -2.66
C ARG A 237 -7.13 -13.86 -1.91
N SER A 238 -7.35 -12.76 -2.63
CA SER A 238 -7.80 -11.49 -2.07
C SER A 238 -9.31 -11.46 -2.08
N TYR A 239 -9.93 -11.49 -0.90
CA TYR A 239 -11.37 -11.38 -0.70
C TYR A 239 -11.64 -10.82 0.70
N GLY A 240 -12.81 -10.21 0.91
CA GLY A 240 -13.20 -9.62 2.20
C GLY A 240 -12.83 -8.15 2.36
N LEU A 241 -12.48 -7.45 1.28
CA LEU A 241 -12.35 -6.00 1.19
C LEU A 241 -13.61 -5.30 1.72
N GLY A 242 -14.80 -5.77 1.31
CA GLY A 242 -16.06 -5.18 1.78
C GLY A 242 -16.22 -5.27 3.31
N GLU A 243 -15.84 -6.41 3.91
CA GLU A 243 -15.88 -6.61 5.35
C GLU A 243 -14.79 -5.80 6.08
N LEU A 244 -13.59 -5.70 5.49
CA LEU A 244 -12.51 -4.88 6.01
C LEU A 244 -12.89 -3.39 6.01
N LEU A 245 -13.50 -2.90 4.94
CA LEU A 245 -14.01 -1.53 4.85
C LEU A 245 -15.09 -1.25 5.91
N LYS A 246 -16.03 -2.19 6.13
CA LYS A 246 -17.04 -2.07 7.20
C LYS A 246 -16.40 -2.02 8.59
N LEU A 247 -15.40 -2.86 8.84
CA LEU A 247 -14.67 -2.88 10.10
C LEU A 247 -14.01 -1.53 10.36
N LEU A 248 -13.31 -0.98 9.37
CA LEU A 248 -12.64 0.31 9.49
C LEU A 248 -13.62 1.48 9.63
N ALA A 249 -14.73 1.47 8.88
CA ALA A 249 -15.76 2.49 8.98
C ALA A 249 -16.41 2.53 10.37
N SER A 250 -16.52 1.39 11.05
CA SER A 250 -17.09 1.30 12.40
C SER A 250 -16.16 1.81 13.51
N GLY A 251 -14.87 1.99 13.22
CA GLY A 251 -13.86 2.48 14.14
C GLY A 251 -13.62 3.99 14.10
N ILE A 252 -14.41 4.75 13.32
CA ILE A 252 -14.28 6.19 13.07
C ILE A 252 -15.47 6.94 13.69
#